data_AF-A0A7W0G6X5-F1
#
_entry.id   AF-A0A7W0G6X5-F1
#
_cell.length_a   1.000
_cell.length_b   1.000
_cell.length_c   1.000
_cell.angle_alpha   90.00
_cell.angle_beta   90.00
_cell.angle_gamma   90.00
#
_symmetry.space_group_name_H-M   'P 1'
#
loop_
_entity.id
_entity.type
_entity.pdbx_description
1 polymer ?
#
loop_
_entity_poly.entity_id
_entity_poly.type
_entity_poly.pdbx_seq_one_letter_code
_entity_poly.pdbx_strand_id
1 'polypeptide(L)'
;MSRRNSWRATAFVVAATALLAIAVVPALARDGSQRQAAQAQLLPKSKLTVKSIIQADLVTDTARLPLYRATVKGQPVWYVLTEVSDARLARARGLNFSPKLRNLITPNCPGCVQTVQSGRNLGRTNVRRPGAPDFRPARLLVPGPDGGFPPAAAAVGAVAQPTYSPFVRIAGTNIVYNAPIVATGSGPFDEINHRNTHDRLFAIDTRRRTVDMGFIRAFAFGKEILYLSFEASSAGVGVLDRTTFTPALGGSPTADRSRDPASSRSAIFVFTNGQTGPKSPPAQGSDHVIKDGLNHLTFNRRNVNLLKALREGGDAHNVLDGFPTVNAALYSPIWDVNMVEWSPAAVAARRNVAQTDANKIRRLAVRGVVTSPGGTPLRSDRNILNCPVIGFLDDAPRADQVPKPPSQP
;
A
#
# COMPACT_ATOMS: atom_id res chain seq x y z
N MET A 1 -57.51 -55.80 -49.02
CA MET A 1 -58.33 -56.68 -48.15
C MET A 1 -58.51 -55.96 -46.81
N SER A 2 -59.64 -55.25 -46.60
CA SER A 2 -60.76 -55.63 -45.68
C SER A 2 -60.30 -55.66 -44.20
N ARG A 3 -60.77 -54.88 -43.21
CA ARG A 3 -62.06 -54.20 -42.86
C ARG A 3 -61.74 -53.15 -41.76
N ARG A 4 -62.16 -51.88 -41.80
CA ARG A 4 -63.40 -51.24 -41.23
C ARG A 4 -64.02 -51.87 -39.97
N ASN A 5 -64.10 -51.06 -38.89
CA ASN A 5 -65.28 -50.78 -38.03
C ASN A 5 -64.85 -49.86 -36.86
N SER A 6 -65.26 -48.57 -36.80
CA SER A 6 -66.51 -48.00 -36.21
C SER A 6 -66.51 -47.99 -34.66
N TRP A 7 -66.95 -46.99 -33.88
CA TRP A 7 -67.65 -45.72 -34.06
C TRP A 7 -67.71 -45.00 -32.67
N ARG A 8 -67.87 -43.66 -32.69
CA ARG A 8 -68.61 -42.77 -31.74
C ARG A 8 -68.09 -42.42 -30.32
N ALA A 9 -67.73 -41.14 -30.23
CA ALA A 9 -67.98 -40.10 -29.22
C ALA A 9 -68.78 -40.41 -27.94
N THR A 10 -68.34 -39.85 -26.81
CA THR A 10 -69.17 -38.98 -25.93
C THR A 10 -68.27 -38.03 -25.12
N ALA A 11 -68.71 -36.78 -25.00
CA ALA A 11 -68.06 -35.68 -24.29
C ALA A 11 -68.30 -35.75 -22.76
N PHE A 12 -67.35 -35.24 -21.98
CA PHE A 12 -67.62 -34.66 -20.67
C PHE A 12 -66.83 -33.35 -20.52
N VAL A 13 -67.57 -32.27 -20.32
CA VAL A 13 -67.10 -30.96 -19.90
C VAL A 13 -66.92 -30.99 -18.39
N VAL A 14 -65.74 -30.63 -17.89
CA VAL A 14 -65.57 -30.09 -16.54
C VAL A 14 -64.62 -28.90 -16.62
N ALA A 15 -65.14 -27.75 -16.20
CA ALA A 15 -64.46 -26.48 -16.16
C ALA A 15 -63.34 -26.46 -15.09
N ALA A 16 -62.21 -25.86 -15.42
CA ALA A 16 -61.22 -25.42 -14.44
C ALA A 16 -60.81 -23.98 -14.77
N THR A 17 -61.35 -23.05 -13.99
CA THR A 17 -60.97 -21.64 -13.89
C THR A 17 -59.50 -21.49 -13.52
N ALA A 18 -58.68 -20.88 -14.38
CA ALA A 18 -57.34 -20.42 -14.04
C ALA A 18 -57.37 -18.91 -13.74
N LEU A 19 -57.19 -18.56 -12.47
CA LEU A 19 -56.98 -17.21 -11.97
C LEU A 19 -55.64 -16.65 -12.49
N LEU A 20 -55.67 -15.53 -13.21
CA LEU A 20 -54.48 -14.71 -13.45
C LEU A 20 -54.10 -13.99 -12.15
N ALA A 21 -53.05 -14.45 -11.47
CA ALA A 21 -52.39 -13.68 -10.42
C ALA A 21 -51.34 -12.74 -11.07
N ILE A 22 -51.67 -11.45 -11.16
CA ILE A 22 -50.68 -10.41 -11.46
C ILE A 22 -49.83 -10.24 -10.21
N ALA A 23 -48.63 -10.84 -10.20
CA ALA A 23 -47.64 -10.58 -9.17
C ALA A 23 -47.04 -9.17 -9.40
N VAL A 24 -47.58 -8.17 -8.72
CA VAL A 24 -46.91 -6.88 -8.55
C VAL A 24 -45.69 -7.12 -7.66
N VAL A 25 -44.50 -7.23 -8.26
CA VAL A 25 -43.24 -7.31 -7.52
C VAL A 25 -42.95 -5.91 -6.95
N PRO A 26 -42.85 -5.71 -5.62
CA PRO A 26 -42.44 -4.43 -5.07
C PRO A 26 -40.96 -4.21 -5.39
N ALA A 27 -40.68 -3.32 -6.35
CA ALA A 27 -39.33 -2.97 -6.79
C ALA A 27 -38.59 -2.00 -5.84
N LEU A 28 -38.83 -2.04 -4.52
CA LEU A 28 -38.33 -1.01 -3.59
C LEU A 28 -37.45 -1.49 -2.43
N ALA A 29 -37.07 -2.78 -2.36
CA ALA A 29 -36.22 -3.28 -1.27
C ALA A 29 -34.79 -3.73 -1.67
N ARG A 30 -34.48 -3.84 -2.97
CA ARG A 30 -33.16 -4.34 -3.45
C ARG A 30 -32.05 -3.29 -3.42
N ASP A 31 -32.41 -2.01 -3.46
CA ASP A 31 -31.44 -0.90 -3.52
C ASP A 31 -30.75 -0.64 -2.16
N GLY A 32 -31.44 -0.91 -1.05
CA GLY A 32 -30.90 -0.72 0.30
C GLY A 32 -29.88 -1.78 0.70
N SER A 33 -30.16 -3.06 0.43
CA SER A 33 -29.29 -4.18 0.82
C SER A 33 -28.02 -4.26 -0.03
N GLN A 34 -28.09 -3.98 -1.33
CA GLN A 34 -26.90 -3.91 -2.19
C GLN A 34 -26.03 -2.69 -1.87
N ARG A 35 -26.62 -1.53 -1.55
CA ARG A 35 -25.84 -0.36 -1.08
C ARG A 35 -25.20 -0.60 0.29
N GLN A 36 -25.88 -1.28 1.22
CA GLN A 36 -25.29 -1.67 2.51
C GLN A 36 -24.16 -2.70 2.34
N ALA A 37 -24.34 -3.71 1.50
CA ALA A 37 -23.30 -4.70 1.21
C ALA A 37 -22.09 -4.07 0.48
N ALA A 38 -22.33 -3.16 -0.47
CA ALA A 38 -21.28 -2.39 -1.13
C ALA A 38 -20.59 -1.41 -0.16
N GLN A 39 -21.31 -0.82 0.81
CA GLN A 39 -20.71 0.02 1.85
C GLN A 39 -19.90 -0.76 2.87
N ALA A 40 -20.30 -2.00 3.21
CA ALA A 40 -19.53 -2.88 4.10
C ALA A 40 -18.15 -3.26 3.54
N GLN A 41 -17.97 -3.12 2.22
CA GLN A 41 -16.70 -3.35 1.51
C GLN A 41 -15.80 -2.10 1.51
N LEU A 42 -16.34 -0.93 1.87
CA LEU A 42 -15.58 0.32 1.89
C LEU A 42 -15.13 0.66 3.29
N LEU A 43 -13.89 1.10 3.42
CA LEU A 43 -13.41 1.62 4.69
C LEU A 43 -14.17 2.91 5.05
N PRO A 44 -14.77 3.01 6.24
CA PRO A 44 -15.42 4.23 6.67
C PRO A 44 -14.46 5.42 6.69
N LYS A 45 -14.89 6.60 6.23
CA LYS A 45 -14.03 7.81 6.18
C LYS A 45 -13.47 8.23 7.54
N SER A 46 -14.15 7.88 8.63
CA SER A 46 -13.66 8.10 10.00
C SER A 46 -12.37 7.35 10.27
N LYS A 47 -12.15 6.19 9.62
CA LYS A 47 -10.96 5.34 9.76
C LYS A 47 -9.79 5.73 8.85
N LEU A 48 -9.99 6.66 7.92
CA LEU A 48 -8.90 7.19 7.09
C LEU A 48 -8.04 8.19 7.87
N THR A 49 -6.72 8.14 7.72
CA THR A 49 -5.80 9.18 8.23
C THR A 49 -5.62 10.29 7.20
N VAL A 50 -5.44 9.93 5.93
CA VAL A 50 -5.45 10.85 4.79
C VAL A 50 -6.90 11.16 4.40
N LYS A 51 -7.47 12.23 4.98
CA LYS A 51 -8.87 12.62 4.79
C LYS A 51 -9.25 13.02 3.37
N SER A 52 -8.27 13.30 2.50
CA SER A 52 -8.49 13.61 1.09
C SER A 52 -8.78 12.38 0.22
N ILE A 53 -8.52 11.17 0.73
CA ILE A 53 -8.90 9.92 0.06
C ILE A 53 -10.42 9.90 -0.13
N ILE A 54 -10.82 9.63 -1.37
CA ILE A 54 -12.23 9.66 -1.78
C ILE A 54 -12.95 8.44 -1.23
N GLN A 55 -12.31 7.26 -1.35
CA GLN A 55 -12.81 5.95 -0.97
C GLN A 55 -11.63 4.98 -0.80
N ALA A 56 -11.73 4.02 0.11
CA ALA A 56 -10.85 2.85 0.13
C ALA A 56 -11.72 1.58 0.07
N ASP A 57 -11.42 0.71 -0.88
CA ASP A 57 -12.13 -0.52 -1.19
C ASP A 57 -11.34 -1.71 -0.65
N LEU A 58 -11.95 -2.44 0.29
CA LEU A 58 -11.34 -3.58 0.98
C LEU A 58 -11.45 -4.90 0.20
N VAL A 59 -12.15 -4.92 -0.93
CA VAL A 59 -12.30 -6.11 -1.79
C VAL A 59 -11.21 -6.13 -2.86
N THR A 60 -10.91 -4.97 -3.44
CA THR A 60 -9.82 -4.81 -4.41
C THR A 60 -8.51 -4.38 -3.76
N ASP A 61 -8.52 -4.08 -2.47
CA ASP A 61 -7.42 -3.51 -1.70
C ASP A 61 -6.86 -2.23 -2.36
N THR A 62 -7.75 -1.31 -2.74
CA THR A 62 -7.37 -0.03 -3.39
C THR A 62 -7.89 1.19 -2.65
N ALA A 63 -7.13 2.29 -2.71
CA ALA A 63 -7.57 3.60 -2.29
C ALA A 63 -7.70 4.53 -3.51
N ARG A 64 -8.86 5.18 -3.64
CA ARG A 64 -9.12 6.21 -4.63
C ARG A 64 -8.65 7.57 -4.13
N LEU A 65 -7.63 8.13 -4.75
CA LEU A 65 -7.05 9.43 -4.42
C LEU A 65 -7.39 10.50 -5.46
N PRO A 66 -7.42 11.79 -5.06
CA PRO A 66 -7.42 12.89 -6.02
C PRO A 66 -6.13 12.87 -6.85
N LEU A 67 -6.27 12.99 -8.16
CA LEU A 67 -5.17 13.06 -9.11
C LEU A 67 -4.80 14.51 -9.42
N TYR A 68 -3.50 14.77 -9.46
CA TYR A 68 -2.90 16.07 -9.74
C TYR A 68 -2.02 15.98 -10.99
N ARG A 69 -1.84 17.10 -11.69
CA ARG A 69 -1.05 17.17 -12.93
C ARG A 69 0.12 18.14 -12.77
N ALA A 70 1.30 17.66 -13.15
CA ALA A 70 2.52 18.46 -13.30
C ALA A 70 3.10 18.26 -14.71
N THR A 71 4.21 18.96 -15.00
CA THR A 71 5.00 18.75 -16.22
C THR A 71 6.47 18.55 -15.89
N VAL A 72 7.13 17.65 -16.60
CA VAL A 72 8.58 17.46 -16.62
C VAL A 72 9.04 17.64 -18.05
N LYS A 73 9.92 18.62 -18.31
CA LYS A 73 10.37 18.96 -19.68
C LYS A 73 9.22 19.10 -20.70
N GLY A 74 8.13 19.74 -20.28
CA GLY A 74 6.91 19.93 -21.09
C GLY A 74 5.98 18.72 -21.16
N GLN A 75 6.44 17.52 -20.80
CA GLN A 75 5.63 16.31 -20.80
C GLN A 75 4.77 16.20 -19.53
N PRO A 76 3.48 15.82 -19.64
CA PRO A 76 2.63 15.66 -18.47
C PRO A 76 3.07 14.50 -17.59
N VAL A 77 2.97 14.70 -16.28
CA VAL A 77 3.09 13.66 -15.26
C VAL A 77 1.95 13.82 -14.26
N TRP A 78 1.54 12.70 -13.68
CA TRP A 78 0.40 12.63 -12.77
C TRP A 78 0.86 12.17 -11.40
N TYR A 79 0.39 12.84 -10.36
CA TYR A 79 0.84 12.59 -8.99
C TYR A 79 -0.31 12.67 -8.00
N VAL A 80 -0.08 12.13 -6.81
CA VAL A 80 -1.00 12.19 -5.66
C VAL A 80 -0.36 12.98 -4.52
N LEU A 81 -1.14 13.31 -3.49
CA LEU A 81 -0.65 13.95 -2.27
C LEU A 81 -1.13 13.16 -1.05
N THR A 82 -0.23 12.90 -0.11
CA THR A 82 -0.54 12.09 1.08
C THR A 82 -0.10 12.77 2.39
N GLU A 83 1.05 13.45 2.40
CA GLU A 83 1.59 14.16 3.56
C GLU A 83 2.06 15.57 3.21
N VAL A 84 2.13 16.42 4.24
CA VAL A 84 2.85 17.69 4.20
C VAL A 84 3.47 18.03 5.57
N SER A 85 4.61 18.72 5.55
CA SER A 85 5.35 19.11 6.77
C SER A 85 4.76 20.29 7.56
N ASP A 86 3.70 20.90 7.04
CA ASP A 86 3.00 22.03 7.63
C ASP A 86 1.60 21.62 8.11
N ALA A 87 1.30 21.87 9.39
CA ALA A 87 0.08 21.40 10.03
C ALA A 87 -1.18 22.10 9.49
N ARG A 88 -1.09 23.38 9.11
CA ARG A 88 -2.24 24.13 8.58
C ARG A 88 -2.61 23.61 7.20
N LEU A 89 -1.62 23.37 6.34
CA LEU A 89 -1.83 22.80 5.01
C LEU A 89 -2.30 21.35 5.09
N ALA A 90 -1.78 20.55 6.01
CA ALA A 90 -2.23 19.18 6.23
C ALA A 90 -3.74 19.16 6.51
N ARG A 91 -4.21 19.97 7.47
CA ARG A 91 -5.64 20.10 7.77
C ARG A 91 -6.45 20.64 6.59
N ALA A 92 -5.99 21.72 5.96
CA ALA A 92 -6.71 22.36 4.87
C ALA A 92 -6.85 21.48 3.61
N ARG A 93 -5.93 20.52 3.43
CA ARG A 93 -5.90 19.63 2.26
C ARG A 93 -6.31 18.20 2.57
N GLY A 94 -6.63 17.87 3.82
CA GLY A 94 -6.94 16.51 4.25
C GLY A 94 -5.75 15.54 4.09
N LEU A 95 -4.53 16.03 4.26
CA LEU A 95 -3.30 15.23 4.22
C LEU A 95 -2.85 14.87 5.63
N ASN A 96 -2.03 13.84 5.76
CA ASN A 96 -1.33 13.56 7.01
C ASN A 96 -0.34 14.69 7.31
N PHE A 97 -0.29 15.12 8.57
CA PHE A 97 0.77 16.02 9.04
C PHE A 97 2.02 15.20 9.35
N SER A 98 3.13 15.52 8.69
CA SER A 98 4.42 14.87 8.93
C SER A 98 5.53 15.91 9.04
N PRO A 99 5.76 16.48 10.24
CA PRO A 99 6.74 17.55 10.42
C PRO A 99 8.15 17.12 10.05
N LYS A 100 8.47 15.83 10.22
CA LYS A 100 9.77 15.20 9.94
C LYS A 100 10.18 15.26 8.47
N LEU A 101 9.23 15.46 7.54
CA LEU A 101 9.57 15.68 6.12
C LEU A 101 10.45 16.92 5.91
N ARG A 102 10.40 17.93 6.81
CA ARG A 102 11.28 19.10 6.71
C ARG A 102 12.76 18.74 6.83
N ASN A 103 13.08 17.65 7.55
CA ASN A 103 14.44 17.21 7.80
C ASN A 103 15.11 16.64 6.54
N LEU A 104 14.34 16.35 5.49
CA LEU A 104 14.90 16.00 4.18
C LEU A 104 15.58 17.18 3.47
N ILE A 105 15.33 18.42 3.91
CA ILE A 105 16.06 19.59 3.44
C ILE A 105 17.42 19.60 4.16
N THR A 106 18.37 18.83 3.64
CA THR A 106 19.69 18.65 4.21
C THR A 106 20.76 18.55 3.12
N PRO A 107 21.98 19.09 3.35
CA PRO A 107 23.09 18.91 2.43
C PRO A 107 23.51 17.44 2.27
N ASN A 108 23.18 16.58 3.24
CA ASN A 108 23.55 15.16 3.22
C ASN A 108 22.70 14.32 2.24
N CYS A 109 21.59 14.88 1.74
CA CYS A 109 20.74 14.21 0.77
C CYS A 109 20.12 15.19 -0.24
N PRO A 110 20.91 15.76 -1.16
CA PRO A 110 20.41 16.71 -2.14
C PRO A 110 19.34 16.12 -3.08
N GLY A 111 19.37 14.79 -3.30
CA GLY A 111 18.37 14.07 -4.08
C GLY A 111 17.12 13.66 -3.30
N CYS A 112 17.05 13.88 -1.98
CA CYS A 112 15.88 13.50 -1.18
C CYS A 112 14.69 14.43 -1.40
N VAL A 113 14.89 15.69 -1.79
CA VAL A 113 13.81 16.66 -2.06
C VAL A 113 14.07 17.36 -3.37
N GLN A 114 13.13 17.27 -4.31
CA GLN A 114 13.19 18.10 -5.51
C GLN A 114 12.50 19.45 -5.28
N THR A 115 13.11 20.52 -5.79
CA THR A 115 12.51 21.85 -5.76
C THR A 115 11.62 22.04 -6.99
N VAL A 116 10.36 22.42 -6.78
CA VAL A 116 9.36 22.55 -7.86
C VAL A 116 8.89 23.99 -8.00
N GLN A 117 8.48 24.35 -9.22
CA GLN A 117 7.79 25.61 -9.48
C GLN A 117 6.29 25.36 -9.39
N SER A 118 5.60 26.16 -8.58
CA SER A 118 4.15 26.11 -8.36
C SER A 118 3.69 27.49 -7.88
N GLY A 119 2.38 27.71 -7.82
CA GLY A 119 1.82 28.84 -7.07
C GLY A 119 2.08 28.69 -5.55
N ARG A 120 1.38 29.50 -4.74
CA ARG A 120 1.55 29.54 -3.27
C ARG A 120 1.53 28.17 -2.57
N ASN A 121 0.77 27.22 -3.10
CA ASN A 121 0.70 25.84 -2.65
C ASN A 121 0.90 24.89 -3.83
N LEU A 122 1.17 23.63 -3.55
CA LEU A 122 1.25 22.60 -4.58
C LEU A 122 -0.15 22.41 -5.17
N GLY A 123 -0.31 22.89 -6.41
CA GLY A 123 -1.60 23.05 -7.09
C GLY A 123 -2.07 21.78 -7.78
N ARG A 124 -3.30 21.77 -8.34
CA ARG A 124 -3.81 20.67 -9.18
C ARG A 124 -3.25 20.72 -10.61
N THR A 125 -2.74 21.87 -11.02
CA THR A 125 -2.16 22.17 -12.34
C THR A 125 -1.03 23.19 -12.16
N ASN A 126 -0.32 23.49 -13.25
CA ASN A 126 0.75 24.51 -13.29
C ASN A 126 1.94 24.22 -12.36
N VAL A 127 2.20 22.94 -12.09
CA VAL A 127 3.37 22.49 -11.34
C VAL A 127 4.43 22.02 -12.33
N ARG A 128 5.65 22.57 -12.25
CA ARG A 128 6.80 22.12 -13.05
C ARG A 128 7.79 21.39 -12.15
N ARG A 129 8.19 20.19 -12.58
CA ARG A 129 9.10 19.30 -11.85
C ARG A 129 10.41 19.08 -12.61
N PRO A 130 11.55 18.99 -11.91
CA PRO A 130 12.86 18.66 -12.51
C PRO A 130 12.95 17.24 -13.11
N GLY A 131 12.27 16.26 -12.52
CA GLY A 131 12.40 14.85 -12.91
C GLY A 131 11.13 14.04 -12.71
N ALA A 132 11.11 12.86 -13.34
CA ALA A 132 10.07 11.85 -13.22
C ALA A 132 10.70 10.45 -13.10
N PRO A 133 9.97 9.46 -12.58
CA PRO A 133 10.36 8.06 -12.74
C PRO A 133 10.22 7.60 -14.19
N ASP A 134 11.02 6.59 -14.54
CA ASP A 134 10.86 5.77 -15.72
C ASP A 134 10.10 4.49 -15.35
N PHE A 135 8.90 4.35 -15.90
CA PHE A 135 8.00 3.20 -15.68
C PHE A 135 8.10 2.12 -16.78
N ARG A 136 9.01 2.29 -17.75
CA ARG A 136 9.17 1.32 -18.84
C ARG A 136 9.74 -0.05 -18.43
N PRO A 137 10.61 -0.17 -17.39
CA PRO A 137 11.11 -1.48 -16.97
C PRO A 137 9.98 -2.44 -16.59
N ALA A 138 10.18 -3.73 -16.84
CA ALA A 138 9.24 -4.75 -16.39
C ALA A 138 9.70 -5.28 -15.03
N ARG A 139 8.81 -5.26 -14.05
CA ARG A 139 9.07 -5.88 -12.75
C ARG A 139 9.22 -7.40 -12.91
N LEU A 140 10.25 -7.95 -12.30
CA LEU A 140 10.50 -9.40 -12.22
C LEU A 140 10.73 -9.79 -10.77
N LEU A 141 10.10 -10.88 -10.35
CA LEU A 141 10.39 -11.54 -9.09
C LEU A 141 10.32 -13.05 -9.33
N VAL A 142 11.47 -13.72 -9.24
CA VAL A 142 11.57 -15.17 -9.32
C VAL A 142 11.78 -15.69 -7.90
N PRO A 143 10.90 -16.56 -7.39
CA PRO A 143 11.08 -17.20 -6.09
C PRO A 143 12.48 -17.84 -5.95
N GLY A 144 13.00 -17.90 -4.72
CA GLY A 144 14.26 -18.58 -4.42
C GLY A 144 14.19 -20.10 -4.62
N PRO A 145 15.31 -20.82 -4.45
CA PRO A 145 15.36 -22.28 -4.58
C PRO A 145 14.34 -23.02 -3.71
N ASP A 146 14.10 -22.54 -2.48
CA ASP A 146 13.10 -23.09 -1.56
C ASP A 146 11.68 -22.51 -1.78
N GLY A 147 11.47 -21.86 -2.92
CA GLY A 147 10.24 -21.15 -3.28
C GLY A 147 10.02 -19.84 -2.52
N GLY A 148 10.98 -19.38 -1.70
CA GLY A 148 10.83 -18.22 -0.81
C GLY A 148 11.91 -17.15 -0.96
N PHE A 149 12.21 -16.48 0.15
CA PHE A 149 13.27 -15.49 0.30
C PHE A 149 14.60 -16.18 0.65
N PRO A 150 15.74 -15.71 0.13
CA PRO A 150 15.86 -14.65 -0.87
C PRO A 150 15.39 -15.10 -2.26
N PRO A 151 14.85 -14.19 -3.10
CA PRO A 151 14.47 -14.52 -4.46
C PRO A 151 15.69 -14.90 -5.32
N ALA A 152 15.49 -15.80 -6.29
CA ALA A 152 16.53 -16.20 -7.23
C ALA A 152 16.88 -15.07 -8.23
N ALA A 153 15.90 -14.25 -8.58
CA ALA A 153 16.09 -13.05 -9.39
C ALA A 153 15.05 -11.99 -9.05
N ALA A 154 15.45 -10.71 -9.10
CA ALA A 154 14.58 -9.58 -8.82
C ALA A 154 14.97 -8.38 -9.70
N ALA A 155 13.99 -7.76 -10.36
CA ALA A 155 14.15 -6.51 -11.10
C ALA A 155 12.96 -5.58 -10.87
N VAL A 156 13.24 -4.30 -10.65
CA VAL A 156 12.23 -3.28 -10.38
C VAL A 156 11.48 -2.88 -11.66
N GLY A 157 10.18 -2.61 -11.56
CA GLY A 157 9.37 -2.13 -12.70
C GLY A 157 9.47 -0.62 -12.93
N ALA A 158 10.06 0.11 -11.99
CA ALA A 158 10.14 1.56 -12.06
C ALA A 158 11.44 2.07 -11.45
N VAL A 159 12.09 3.02 -12.11
CA VAL A 159 13.37 3.61 -11.68
C VAL A 159 13.28 5.13 -11.70
N ALA A 160 13.63 5.78 -10.60
CA ALA A 160 13.75 7.22 -10.53
C ALA A 160 14.86 7.74 -11.45
N GLN A 161 14.56 8.79 -12.23
CA GLN A 161 15.63 9.59 -12.83
C GLN A 161 16.42 10.34 -11.75
N PRO A 162 17.69 10.72 -12.00
CA PRO A 162 18.54 11.38 -10.99
C PRO A 162 17.94 12.65 -10.37
N THR A 163 17.08 13.37 -11.10
CA THR A 163 16.43 14.60 -10.64
C THR A 163 15.06 14.40 -10.00
N TYR A 164 14.59 13.15 -9.88
CA TYR A 164 13.29 12.83 -9.29
C TYR A 164 13.40 12.55 -7.78
N SER A 165 12.42 13.06 -7.03
CA SER A 165 12.07 12.59 -5.69
C SER A 165 10.56 12.68 -5.50
N PRO A 166 9.90 11.75 -4.77
CA PRO A 166 8.51 11.95 -4.36
C PRO A 166 8.32 13.16 -3.46
N PHE A 167 9.34 13.52 -2.69
CA PHE A 167 9.28 14.65 -1.78
C PHE A 167 9.61 15.92 -2.53
N VAL A 168 8.70 16.88 -2.45
CA VAL A 168 8.83 18.14 -3.17
C VAL A 168 8.71 19.32 -2.24
N ARG A 169 9.53 20.34 -2.46
CA ARG A 169 9.35 21.67 -1.86
C ARG A 169 9.07 22.69 -2.94
N ILE A 170 8.20 23.65 -2.64
CA ILE A 170 7.98 24.80 -3.53
C ILE A 170 9.18 25.73 -3.37
N ALA A 171 9.72 26.24 -4.47
CA ALA A 171 10.81 27.22 -4.45
C ALA A 171 10.50 28.39 -3.50
N GLY A 172 11.48 28.77 -2.67
CA GLY A 172 11.30 29.82 -1.65
C GLY A 172 10.59 29.37 -0.37
N THR A 173 10.30 28.07 -0.18
CA THR A 173 9.67 27.55 1.03
C THR A 173 10.46 26.39 1.65
N ASN A 174 10.23 26.15 2.94
CA ASN A 174 10.71 24.96 3.67
C ASN A 174 9.61 23.92 3.91
N ILE A 175 8.52 24.01 3.15
CA ILE A 175 7.37 23.10 3.25
C ILE A 175 7.61 21.96 2.27
N VAL A 176 7.62 20.73 2.81
CA VAL A 176 7.83 19.51 2.04
C VAL A 176 6.52 18.75 1.95
N TYR A 177 6.13 18.40 0.73
CA TYR A 177 4.99 17.55 0.42
C TYR A 177 5.49 16.16 0.03
N ASN A 178 4.78 15.12 0.47
CA ASN A 178 4.89 13.81 -0.15
C ASN A 178 3.98 13.78 -1.37
N ALA A 179 4.58 13.72 -2.55
CA ALA A 179 3.89 13.93 -3.81
C ALA A 179 4.40 12.99 -4.93
N PRO A 180 4.25 11.67 -4.76
CA PRO A 180 4.78 10.67 -5.68
C PRO A 180 4.09 10.72 -7.05
N ILE A 181 4.87 10.57 -8.12
CA ILE A 181 4.34 10.44 -9.49
C ILE A 181 3.83 9.01 -9.68
N VAL A 182 2.61 8.87 -10.21
CA VAL A 182 1.93 7.59 -10.43
C VAL A 182 1.71 7.26 -11.90
N ALA A 183 1.86 8.23 -12.81
CA ALA A 183 1.82 8.00 -14.25
C ALA A 183 2.58 9.10 -15.02
N THR A 184 3.09 8.75 -16.21
CA THR A 184 3.77 9.69 -17.14
C THR A 184 3.08 9.70 -18.51
N GLY A 185 3.12 10.85 -19.17
CA GLY A 185 2.52 11.05 -20.49
C GLY A 185 1.02 11.41 -20.48
N SER A 186 0.46 11.54 -21.69
CA SER A 186 -0.92 11.98 -21.93
C SER A 186 -1.93 10.83 -21.98
N GLY A 187 -1.46 9.59 -21.78
CA GLY A 187 -2.23 8.37 -22.02
C GLY A 187 -2.12 7.88 -23.48
N PRO A 188 -2.74 6.72 -23.80
CA PRO A 188 -3.43 5.82 -22.87
C PRO A 188 -2.48 5.28 -21.79
N PHE A 189 -3.02 5.05 -20.58
CA PHE A 189 -2.24 4.55 -19.45
C PHE A 189 -2.32 3.02 -19.40
N ASP A 190 -1.18 2.36 -19.25
CA ASP A 190 -1.05 0.92 -19.21
C ASP A 190 -1.29 0.40 -17.78
N GLU A 191 -2.56 0.22 -17.44
CA GLU A 191 -3.00 -0.35 -16.14
C GLU A 191 -2.72 -1.86 -16.00
N ILE A 192 -2.19 -2.51 -17.05
CA ILE A 192 -1.99 -3.96 -17.08
C ILE A 192 -0.51 -4.33 -16.91
N ASN A 193 0.37 -3.69 -17.66
CA ASN A 193 1.82 -3.96 -17.64
C ASN A 193 2.65 -2.79 -17.11
N HIS A 194 2.00 -1.68 -16.75
CA HIS A 194 2.61 -0.53 -16.09
C HIS A 194 3.72 0.21 -16.83
N ARG A 195 3.78 0.12 -18.17
CA ARG A 195 4.85 0.77 -18.97
C ARG A 195 4.93 2.30 -18.86
N ASN A 196 3.87 2.95 -18.37
CA ASN A 196 3.80 4.38 -18.10
C ASN A 196 3.04 4.71 -16.79
N THR A 197 2.91 3.75 -15.89
CA THR A 197 2.24 3.90 -14.60
C THR A 197 3.03 3.23 -13.48
N HIS A 198 2.72 3.58 -12.23
CA HIS A 198 3.27 2.90 -11.07
C HIS A 198 2.82 1.42 -11.00
N ASP A 199 3.67 0.52 -10.49
CA ASP A 199 3.41 -0.92 -10.32
C ASP A 199 2.27 -1.29 -9.34
N ARG A 200 1.64 -0.27 -8.73
CA ARG A 200 0.47 -0.39 -7.84
C ARG A 200 -0.74 0.40 -8.34
N LEU A 201 -0.63 1.03 -9.51
CA LEU A 201 -1.76 1.75 -10.09
C LEU A 201 -2.78 0.74 -10.59
N PHE A 202 -3.98 0.77 -10.02
CA PHE A 202 -5.08 -0.12 -10.40
C PHE A 202 -5.93 0.46 -11.53
N ALA A 203 -6.24 1.75 -11.44
CA ALA A 203 -7.01 2.49 -12.44
C ALA A 203 -6.70 3.99 -12.39
N ILE A 204 -6.80 4.69 -13.53
CA ILE A 204 -6.58 6.14 -13.60
C ILE A 204 -7.59 6.84 -14.51
N ASP A 205 -8.16 7.94 -14.02
CA ASP A 205 -9.09 8.78 -14.76
C ASP A 205 -8.64 10.25 -14.71
N THR A 206 -8.11 10.74 -15.83
CA THR A 206 -7.61 12.11 -15.95
C THR A 206 -8.72 13.15 -16.13
N ARG A 207 -9.92 12.74 -16.56
CA ARG A 207 -11.09 13.60 -16.69
C ARG A 207 -11.72 13.83 -15.32
N ARG A 208 -11.97 12.76 -14.57
CA ARG A 208 -12.48 12.82 -13.18
C ARG A 208 -11.40 13.23 -12.17
N ARG A 209 -10.12 13.19 -12.59
CA ARG A 209 -8.94 13.48 -11.76
C ARG A 209 -8.92 12.59 -10.51
N THR A 210 -8.96 11.28 -10.75
CA THR A 210 -8.87 10.24 -9.71
C THR A 210 -7.91 9.14 -10.13
N VAL A 211 -7.28 8.50 -9.15
CA VAL A 211 -6.46 7.30 -9.34
C VAL A 211 -6.75 6.32 -8.22
N ASP A 212 -6.85 5.05 -8.56
CA ASP A 212 -6.98 3.95 -7.61
C ASP A 212 -5.61 3.30 -7.44
N MET A 213 -5.06 3.37 -6.22
CA MET A 213 -3.76 2.80 -5.88
C MET A 213 -3.95 1.61 -4.94
N GLY A 214 -3.26 0.50 -5.20
CA GLY A 214 -3.22 -0.65 -4.29
C GLY A 214 -2.60 -0.26 -2.94
N PHE A 215 -3.28 -0.59 -1.85
CA PHE A 215 -2.73 -0.47 -0.49
C PHE A 215 -2.24 -1.84 0.01
N ILE A 216 -1.47 -1.82 1.09
CA ILE A 216 -0.93 -2.98 1.79
C ILE A 216 -1.55 -3.04 3.18
N ARG A 217 -1.92 -4.25 3.61
CA ARG A 217 -2.34 -4.56 4.98
C ARG A 217 -1.12 -4.81 5.86
N ALA A 218 -1.11 -4.18 7.03
CA ALA A 218 0.05 -4.13 7.90
C ALA A 218 -0.37 -3.96 9.37
N PHE A 219 0.62 -3.85 10.24
CA PHE A 219 0.38 -3.63 11.67
C PHE A 219 1.12 -2.39 12.19
N ALA A 220 0.51 -1.70 13.15
CA ALA A 220 1.18 -0.70 13.97
C ALA A 220 0.62 -0.79 15.39
N PHE A 221 1.48 -0.84 16.40
CA PHE A 221 1.08 -0.92 17.81
C PHE A 221 0.05 -2.03 18.06
N GLY A 222 0.27 -3.22 17.46
CA GLY A 222 -0.59 -4.39 17.55
C GLY A 222 -1.99 -4.25 16.94
N LYS A 223 -2.23 -3.24 16.09
CA LYS A 223 -3.50 -3.01 15.39
C LYS A 223 -3.30 -3.09 13.88
N GLU A 224 -4.32 -3.55 13.16
CA GLU A 224 -4.31 -3.61 11.70
C GLU A 224 -4.46 -2.23 11.07
N ILE A 225 -3.54 -1.92 10.14
CA ILE A 225 -3.45 -0.65 9.45
C ILE A 225 -3.28 -0.84 7.95
N LEU A 226 -3.58 0.21 7.19
CA LEU A 226 -3.44 0.24 5.75
C LEU A 226 -2.43 1.32 5.36
N TYR A 227 -1.53 1.02 4.43
CA TYR A 227 -0.62 2.01 3.85
C TYR A 227 -0.51 1.88 2.32
N LEU A 228 -0.20 2.99 1.64
CA LEU A 228 0.22 2.96 0.24
C LEU A 228 1.75 2.93 0.19
N SER A 229 2.33 2.46 -0.90
CA SER A 229 3.78 2.31 -1.03
C SER A 229 4.22 2.73 -2.43
N PHE A 230 5.12 3.72 -2.49
CA PHE A 230 5.42 4.49 -3.70
C PHE A 230 6.91 4.45 -4.11
N GLU A 231 7.83 4.57 -3.16
CA GLU A 231 9.27 4.57 -3.46
C GLU A 231 10.06 3.73 -2.46
N ALA A 232 11.12 3.09 -2.96
CA ALA A 232 12.12 2.44 -2.11
C ALA A 232 13.54 2.83 -2.54
N SER A 233 14.46 2.97 -1.58
CA SER A 233 15.87 3.24 -1.89
C SER A 233 16.70 1.99 -2.19
N SER A 234 16.11 0.80 -2.04
CA SER A 234 16.72 -0.49 -2.37
C SER A 234 15.90 -1.17 -3.44
N ALA A 235 16.57 -1.76 -4.43
CA ALA A 235 15.90 -2.49 -5.50
C ALA A 235 15.15 -3.71 -4.97
N GLY A 236 15.72 -4.46 -4.01
CA GLY A 236 15.07 -5.64 -3.43
C GLY A 236 13.75 -5.30 -2.72
N VAL A 237 13.78 -4.24 -1.90
CA VAL A 237 12.57 -3.69 -1.27
C VAL A 237 11.61 -3.21 -2.36
N GLY A 238 12.10 -2.51 -3.38
CA GLY A 238 11.24 -1.99 -4.44
C GLY A 238 10.56 -3.06 -5.29
N VAL A 239 11.17 -4.24 -5.44
CA VAL A 239 10.51 -5.39 -6.08
C VAL A 239 9.44 -5.98 -5.16
N LEU A 240 9.77 -6.33 -3.92
CA LEU A 240 8.81 -6.94 -2.99
C LEU A 240 7.62 -6.03 -2.74
N ASP A 241 7.90 -4.75 -2.58
CA ASP A 241 6.95 -3.72 -2.26
C ASP A 241 6.51 -2.95 -3.51
N ARG A 242 6.69 -3.42 -4.75
CA ARG A 242 6.16 -2.82 -6.01
C ARG A 242 6.28 -1.29 -6.10
N THR A 243 7.44 -0.76 -5.74
CA THR A 243 7.69 0.70 -5.71
C THR A 243 8.61 1.15 -6.81
N THR A 244 8.61 2.46 -7.05
CA THR A 244 9.67 3.12 -7.81
C THR A 244 11.01 3.09 -7.05
N PHE A 245 12.02 2.48 -7.66
CA PHE A 245 13.38 2.48 -7.12
C PHE A 245 13.99 3.89 -7.17
N THR A 246 14.16 4.50 -6.01
CA THR A 246 14.65 5.87 -5.82
C THR A 246 15.84 5.87 -4.85
N PRO A 247 17.05 5.50 -5.33
CA PRO A 247 18.22 5.27 -4.47
C PRO A 247 18.62 6.48 -3.65
N ALA A 248 18.39 7.70 -4.16
CA ALA A 248 18.66 8.94 -3.45
C ALA A 248 18.01 9.00 -2.06
N LEU A 249 16.83 8.39 -1.87
CA LEU A 249 16.14 8.39 -0.58
C LEU A 249 16.95 7.71 0.53
N GLY A 250 17.91 6.82 0.21
CA GLY A 250 18.79 6.18 1.18
C GLY A 250 19.63 7.18 2.00
N GLY A 251 19.81 8.41 1.52
CA GLY A 251 20.47 9.50 2.25
C GLY A 251 19.61 10.23 3.28
N SER A 252 18.32 9.90 3.41
CA SER A 252 17.39 10.58 4.33
C SER A 252 17.93 10.56 5.78
N PRO A 253 18.00 11.67 6.53
CA PRO A 253 18.51 11.62 7.91
C PRO A 253 17.46 11.02 8.84
N THR A 254 17.75 10.38 9.98
CA THR A 254 18.95 9.62 10.30
C THR A 254 18.49 8.20 10.62
N ALA A 255 19.23 7.20 10.14
CA ALA A 255 18.95 5.78 10.41
C ALA A 255 18.93 5.49 11.92
N ASP A 256 18.15 4.50 12.35
CA ASP A 256 18.01 4.05 13.75
C ASP A 256 17.52 5.12 14.76
N ARG A 257 17.10 6.30 14.27
CA ARG A 257 16.62 7.41 15.09
C ARG A 257 15.12 7.65 14.90
N SER A 258 14.31 6.59 14.88
CA SER A 258 12.87 6.66 14.54
C SER A 258 12.06 7.64 15.42
N ARG A 259 12.40 7.73 16.71
CA ARG A 259 11.72 8.59 17.69
C ARG A 259 12.38 9.96 17.87
N ASP A 260 13.44 10.25 17.11
CA ASP A 260 14.11 11.54 17.13
C ASP A 260 13.37 12.53 16.22
N PRO A 261 12.91 13.69 16.73
CA PRO A 261 12.26 14.71 15.90
C PRO A 261 13.20 15.33 14.85
N ALA A 262 14.52 15.23 15.00
CA ALA A 262 15.51 15.66 14.01
C ALA A 262 15.73 14.62 12.90
N SER A 263 15.28 13.38 13.08
CA SER A 263 15.24 12.39 12.00
C SER A 263 14.08 12.68 11.05
N SER A 264 14.25 12.37 9.78
CA SER A 264 13.17 12.26 8.79
C SER A 264 12.52 10.87 8.81
N ARG A 265 13.19 9.83 9.35
CA ARG A 265 12.77 8.43 9.26
C ARG A 265 11.97 7.93 10.47
N SER A 266 11.06 7.00 10.27
CA SER A 266 10.43 6.15 11.30
C SER A 266 10.77 4.67 11.04
N ALA A 267 10.70 3.76 12.02
CA ALA A 267 11.12 2.37 11.77
C ALA A 267 9.96 1.51 11.20
N ILE A 268 10.28 0.64 10.25
CA ILE A 268 9.42 -0.45 9.78
C ILE A 268 10.17 -1.77 9.92
N PHE A 269 9.50 -2.79 10.42
CA PHE A 269 10.05 -4.14 10.57
C PHE A 269 9.47 -5.04 9.49
N VAL A 270 10.37 -5.67 8.73
CA VAL A 270 10.05 -6.54 7.61
C VAL A 270 10.68 -7.90 7.89
N PHE A 271 9.86 -8.91 8.19
CA PHE A 271 10.38 -10.24 8.44
C PHE A 271 10.91 -10.87 7.13
N THR A 272 12.04 -11.58 7.19
CA THR A 272 12.59 -12.34 6.06
C THR A 272 12.03 -13.75 6.04
N ASN A 273 11.93 -14.38 7.21
CA ASN A 273 11.39 -15.71 7.44
C ASN A 273 10.24 -15.68 8.47
N GLY A 274 9.55 -16.81 8.62
CA GLY A 274 8.39 -16.93 9.51
C GLY A 274 7.59 -18.17 9.15
N GLN A 275 6.47 -18.39 9.84
CA GLN A 275 5.52 -19.40 9.40
C GLN A 275 4.78 -18.89 8.16
N THR A 276 4.60 -19.79 7.17
CA THR A 276 3.97 -19.52 5.88
C THR A 276 2.78 -20.46 5.66
N GLY A 277 2.01 -20.20 4.59
CA GLY A 277 0.91 -21.03 4.15
C GLY A 277 -0.46 -20.61 4.68
N PRO A 278 -1.55 -21.03 4.01
CA PRO A 278 -2.92 -20.62 4.31
C PRO A 278 -3.44 -21.14 5.66
N LYS A 279 -2.76 -22.12 6.26
CA LYS A 279 -3.08 -22.70 7.58
C LYS A 279 -2.24 -22.10 8.72
N SER A 280 -1.39 -21.11 8.42
CA SER A 280 -0.53 -20.45 9.40
C SER A 280 -1.06 -19.05 9.69
N PRO A 281 -1.88 -18.84 10.74
CA PRO A 281 -2.35 -17.50 11.08
C PRO A 281 -1.54 -16.83 12.21
N PRO A 282 -1.12 -15.56 12.05
CA PRO A 282 -0.90 -14.86 10.79
C PRO A 282 0.44 -15.28 10.16
N ALA A 283 0.46 -15.56 8.86
CA ALA A 283 1.70 -15.67 8.11
C ALA A 283 2.29 -14.27 7.87
N GLN A 284 3.61 -14.14 7.77
CA GLN A 284 4.27 -12.83 7.74
C GLN A 284 5.62 -12.91 7.03
N GLY A 285 6.03 -11.78 6.44
CA GLY A 285 7.37 -11.56 5.94
C GLY A 285 7.56 -11.92 4.46
N SER A 286 8.78 -11.70 4.00
CA SER A 286 9.19 -11.84 2.60
C SER A 286 8.97 -13.27 2.09
N ASP A 287 9.24 -14.27 2.93
CA ASP A 287 8.98 -15.68 2.62
C ASP A 287 7.50 -15.93 2.29
N HIS A 288 6.59 -15.42 3.12
CA HIS A 288 5.15 -15.55 2.92
C HIS A 288 4.69 -14.84 1.65
N VAL A 289 5.17 -13.63 1.40
CA VAL A 289 4.78 -12.84 0.22
C VAL A 289 5.23 -13.50 -1.09
N ILE A 290 6.40 -14.13 -1.09
CA ILE A 290 6.92 -14.84 -2.27
C ILE A 290 6.17 -16.17 -2.46
N LYS A 291 6.00 -16.96 -1.40
CA LYS A 291 5.39 -18.31 -1.45
C LYS A 291 3.89 -18.28 -1.65
N ASP A 292 3.19 -17.50 -0.82
CA ASP A 292 1.73 -17.54 -0.69
C ASP A 292 1.06 -16.28 -1.27
N GLY A 293 1.73 -15.13 -1.17
CA GLY A 293 1.19 -13.83 -1.61
C GLY A 293 1.11 -13.62 -3.12
N LEU A 294 1.56 -14.60 -3.92
CA LEU A 294 1.63 -14.54 -5.39
C LEU A 294 2.35 -13.29 -5.91
N ASN A 295 3.33 -12.79 -5.15
CA ASN A 295 3.91 -11.47 -5.44
C ASN A 295 4.74 -11.44 -6.73
N HIS A 296 5.01 -12.58 -7.36
CA HIS A 296 5.62 -12.64 -8.69
C HIS A 296 4.67 -12.13 -9.81
N LEU A 297 3.35 -12.15 -9.61
CA LEU A 297 2.37 -11.68 -10.58
C LEU A 297 2.35 -10.15 -10.68
N THR A 298 1.85 -9.58 -11.78
CA THR A 298 1.65 -8.13 -11.91
C THR A 298 0.40 -7.68 -11.15
N PHE A 299 0.41 -6.51 -10.50
CA PHE A 299 -0.76 -6.00 -9.80
C PHE A 299 -1.70 -5.29 -10.76
N ASN A 300 -2.76 -5.97 -11.23
CA ASN A 300 -3.76 -5.35 -12.09
C ASN A 300 -5.12 -6.04 -11.95
N ARG A 301 -6.15 -5.42 -12.51
CA ARG A 301 -7.53 -5.92 -12.47
C ARG A 301 -7.76 -7.29 -13.13
N ARG A 302 -6.85 -7.78 -13.97
CA ARG A 302 -6.98 -9.10 -14.63
C ARG A 302 -6.44 -10.23 -13.76
N ASN A 303 -5.57 -9.93 -12.80
CA ASN A 303 -4.95 -10.93 -11.94
C ASN A 303 -5.82 -11.20 -10.70
N VAL A 304 -6.99 -11.79 -10.91
CA VAL A 304 -7.98 -12.10 -9.87
C VAL A 304 -7.41 -12.97 -8.73
N ASN A 305 -6.48 -13.87 -9.05
CA ASN A 305 -5.82 -14.71 -8.04
C ASN A 305 -4.92 -13.89 -7.11
N LEU A 306 -4.17 -12.91 -7.64
CA LEU A 306 -3.38 -12.00 -6.83
C LEU A 306 -4.28 -11.15 -5.93
N LEU A 307 -5.34 -10.55 -6.48
CA LEU A 307 -6.29 -9.74 -5.71
C LEU A 307 -6.96 -10.55 -4.59
N LYS A 308 -7.28 -11.82 -4.85
CA LYS A 308 -7.78 -12.74 -3.82
C LYS A 308 -6.72 -13.04 -2.75
N ALA A 309 -5.49 -13.34 -3.16
CA ALA A 309 -4.39 -13.64 -2.23
C ALA A 309 -4.11 -12.46 -1.29
N LEU A 310 -4.03 -11.23 -1.82
CA LEU A 310 -3.84 -10.02 -1.00
C LEU A 310 -4.96 -9.83 0.04
N ARG A 311 -6.22 -10.00 -0.39
CA ARG A 311 -7.38 -9.92 0.52
C ARG A 311 -7.37 -10.96 1.62
N GLU A 312 -6.78 -12.13 1.33
CA GLU A 312 -6.67 -13.27 2.25
C GLU A 312 -5.34 -13.28 3.01
N GLY A 313 -4.65 -12.14 3.08
CA GLY A 313 -3.47 -11.95 3.92
C GLY A 313 -2.14 -12.16 3.21
N GLY A 314 -2.11 -12.24 1.88
CA GLY A 314 -0.89 -12.42 1.07
C GLY A 314 0.09 -11.23 1.07
N ASP A 315 -0.12 -10.25 1.94
CA ASP A 315 0.76 -9.10 2.15
C ASP A 315 1.92 -9.45 3.09
N ALA A 316 2.96 -8.62 3.12
CA ALA A 316 4.12 -8.81 4.00
C ALA A 316 3.77 -8.73 5.49
N HIS A 317 2.63 -8.11 5.82
CA HIS A 317 2.22 -7.82 7.19
C HIS A 317 3.30 -7.07 7.97
N ASN A 318 3.92 -6.07 7.32
CA ASN A 318 4.99 -5.27 7.92
C ASN A 318 4.52 -4.58 9.20
N VAL A 319 5.45 -4.32 10.12
CA VAL A 319 5.14 -3.71 11.43
C VAL A 319 5.76 -2.32 11.53
N LEU A 320 4.94 -1.29 11.68
CA LEU A 320 5.35 0.11 11.74
C LEU A 320 5.50 0.57 13.20
N ASP A 321 6.58 1.32 13.49
CA ASP A 321 6.88 1.94 14.80
C ASP A 321 6.33 3.39 14.89
N GLY A 322 5.35 3.73 14.06
CA GLY A 322 4.77 5.07 14.00
C GLY A 322 3.38 5.09 13.40
N PHE A 323 2.52 5.97 13.89
CA PHE A 323 1.17 6.15 13.36
C PHE A 323 0.65 7.55 13.72
N PRO A 324 -0.11 8.25 12.84
CA PRO A 324 -0.51 9.64 13.07
C PRO A 324 -1.26 9.91 14.39
N THR A 325 -2.06 8.95 14.87
CA THR A 325 -2.86 9.10 16.11
C THR A 325 -2.10 8.76 17.40
N VAL A 326 -0.90 8.18 17.32
CA VAL A 326 -0.06 7.91 18.51
C VAL A 326 0.76 9.14 18.86
N ASN A 327 1.50 9.67 17.88
CA ASN A 327 2.25 10.90 18.05
C ASN A 327 2.43 11.61 16.71
N ALA A 328 1.55 12.57 16.43
CA ALA A 328 1.57 13.34 15.19
C ALA A 328 2.88 14.14 15.00
N ALA A 329 3.57 14.51 16.08
CA ALA A 329 4.83 15.25 16.00
C ALA A 329 6.01 14.37 15.56
N LEU A 330 5.90 13.04 15.71
CA LEU A 330 6.94 12.07 15.35
C LEU A 330 6.57 11.18 14.15
N TYR A 331 5.36 11.31 13.60
CA TYR A 331 4.96 10.58 12.41
C TYR A 331 5.83 10.96 11.21
N SER A 332 6.18 9.95 10.41
CA SER A 332 6.81 10.12 9.11
C SER A 332 6.38 8.99 8.16
N PRO A 333 6.13 9.26 6.87
CA PRO A 333 5.91 8.23 5.86
C PRO A 333 7.23 7.63 5.35
N ILE A 334 8.38 8.14 5.81
CA ILE A 334 9.72 7.68 5.43
C ILE A 334 10.12 6.57 6.39
N TRP A 335 9.98 5.32 5.95
CA TRP A 335 10.25 4.17 6.79
C TRP A 335 11.67 3.65 6.58
N ASP A 336 12.42 3.57 7.68
CA ASP A 336 13.72 2.93 7.78
C ASP A 336 13.49 1.43 7.97
N VAL A 337 13.83 0.66 6.94
CA VAL A 337 13.65 -0.78 6.94
C VAL A 337 14.61 -1.41 7.95
N ASN A 338 14.04 -2.27 8.79
CA ASN A 338 14.73 -3.17 9.70
C ASN A 338 14.28 -4.58 9.33
N MET A 339 15.10 -5.29 8.56
CA MET A 339 14.87 -6.68 8.20
C MET A 339 15.03 -7.54 9.45
N VAL A 340 14.04 -8.39 9.70
CA VAL A 340 13.95 -9.23 10.90
C VAL A 340 14.01 -10.69 10.51
N GLU A 341 14.93 -11.42 11.10
CA GLU A 341 15.08 -12.86 10.91
C GLU A 341 14.82 -13.57 12.23
N TRP A 342 13.92 -14.55 12.24
CA TRP A 342 13.78 -15.51 13.34
C TRP A 342 15.04 -16.38 13.41
N SER A 343 15.57 -16.54 14.63
CA SER A 343 16.73 -17.39 14.83
C SER A 343 16.42 -18.87 14.50
N PRO A 344 17.43 -19.66 14.09
CA PRO A 344 17.25 -21.08 13.83
C PRO A 344 16.63 -21.84 15.02
N ALA A 345 17.00 -21.47 16.25
CA ALA A 345 16.43 -22.05 17.47
C ALA A 345 14.93 -21.74 17.64
N ALA A 346 14.50 -20.51 17.32
CA ALA A 346 13.10 -20.14 17.37
C ALA A 346 12.27 -20.86 16.30
N VAL A 347 12.83 -21.05 15.11
CA VAL A 347 12.20 -21.80 14.01
C VAL A 347 12.09 -23.29 14.39
N ALA A 348 13.15 -23.92 14.88
CA ALA A 348 13.14 -25.31 15.31
C ALA A 348 12.12 -25.57 16.43
N ALA A 349 11.97 -24.62 17.35
CA ALA A 349 10.98 -24.67 18.42
C ALA A 349 9.56 -24.23 17.99
N ARG A 350 9.34 -23.92 16.70
CA ARG A 350 8.08 -23.40 16.14
C ARG A 350 7.53 -22.15 16.84
N ARG A 351 8.42 -21.29 17.34
CA ARG A 351 8.09 -20.02 18.01
C ARG A 351 8.10 -18.81 17.07
N ASN A 352 8.39 -19.04 15.79
CA ASN A 352 8.47 -18.05 14.71
C ASN A 352 7.10 -17.57 14.21
N VAL A 353 6.22 -17.18 15.13
CA VAL A 353 4.86 -16.70 14.86
C VAL A 353 4.85 -15.21 14.50
N ALA A 354 3.88 -14.72 13.73
CA ALA A 354 3.84 -13.31 13.36
C ALA A 354 3.82 -12.35 14.56
N GLN A 355 4.43 -11.19 14.34
CA GLN A 355 4.46 -10.08 15.28
C GLN A 355 3.71 -8.89 14.71
N THR A 356 3.02 -8.16 15.57
CA THR A 356 2.17 -7.01 15.17
C THR A 356 2.55 -5.72 15.89
N ASP A 357 3.55 -5.79 16.79
CA ASP A 357 3.99 -4.67 17.62
C ASP A 357 5.51 -4.51 17.59
N ALA A 358 5.97 -3.30 17.28
CA ALA A 358 7.38 -2.95 17.15
C ALA A 358 8.16 -3.14 18.47
N ASN A 359 7.57 -2.81 19.62
CA ASN A 359 8.26 -2.93 20.91
C ASN A 359 8.39 -4.40 21.32
N LYS A 360 7.42 -5.25 20.95
CA LYS A 360 7.52 -6.72 21.11
C LYS A 360 8.67 -7.29 20.27
N ILE A 361 8.81 -6.85 19.01
CA ILE A 361 9.93 -7.24 18.13
C ILE A 361 11.27 -6.83 18.77
N ARG A 362 11.40 -5.57 19.21
CA ARG A 362 12.64 -5.10 19.87
C ARG A 362 12.98 -5.91 21.13
N ARG A 363 11.99 -6.32 21.92
CA ARG A 363 12.20 -7.21 23.09
C ARG A 363 12.64 -8.62 22.69
N LEU A 364 12.15 -9.15 21.57
CA LEU A 364 12.64 -10.41 21.01
C LEU A 364 14.11 -10.27 20.55
N ALA A 365 14.47 -9.12 19.97
CA ALA A 365 15.83 -8.83 19.55
C ALA A 365 16.81 -8.74 20.73
N VAL A 366 16.40 -8.10 21.83
CA VAL A 366 17.19 -8.08 23.09
C VAL A 366 17.52 -9.48 23.61
N ARG A 367 16.64 -10.46 23.36
CA ARG A 367 16.84 -11.86 23.76
C ARG A 367 17.52 -12.73 22.70
N GLY A 368 17.92 -12.17 21.56
CA GLY A 368 18.48 -12.93 20.43
C GLY A 368 17.50 -13.90 19.77
N VAL A 369 16.19 -13.73 20.01
CA VAL A 369 15.15 -14.59 19.40
C VAL A 369 14.91 -14.18 17.94
N VAL A 370 15.06 -12.89 17.66
CA VAL A 370 15.11 -12.34 16.31
C VAL A 370 16.36 -11.50 16.13
N THR A 371 16.87 -11.42 14.91
CA THR A 371 18.10 -10.71 14.56
C THR A 371 17.89 -9.92 13.26
N SER A 372 18.88 -9.13 12.85
CA SER A 372 19.02 -8.81 11.43
C SER A 372 19.45 -10.07 10.65
N PRO A 373 19.25 -10.12 9.33
CA PRO A 373 19.70 -11.26 8.51
C PRO A 373 21.17 -11.61 8.77
N GLY A 374 21.46 -12.91 8.88
CA GLY A 374 22.81 -13.39 9.19
C GLY A 374 23.17 -13.36 10.68
N GLY A 375 22.18 -13.23 11.57
CA GLY A 375 22.36 -13.39 13.01
C GLY A 375 22.94 -12.18 13.75
N THR A 376 23.08 -11.03 13.10
CA THR A 376 23.61 -9.81 13.73
C THR A 376 22.54 -9.09 14.57
N PRO A 377 22.93 -8.25 15.57
CA PRO A 377 21.96 -7.46 16.32
C PRO A 377 21.02 -6.66 15.40
N LEU A 378 19.72 -6.68 15.72
CA LEU A 378 18.71 -6.02 14.91
C LEU A 378 18.99 -4.52 14.80
N ARG A 379 19.10 -4.03 13.57
CA ARG A 379 19.36 -2.62 13.24
C ARG A 379 18.77 -2.25 11.89
N SER A 380 18.77 -0.95 11.58
CA SER A 380 18.44 -0.42 10.27
C SER A 380 19.31 -1.02 9.15
N ASP A 381 18.67 -1.41 8.05
CA ASP A 381 19.33 -1.75 6.78
C ASP A 381 19.70 -0.49 5.97
N ARG A 382 19.39 0.69 6.51
CA ARG A 382 19.51 2.02 5.88
C ARG A 382 18.71 2.18 4.60
N ASN A 383 17.81 1.25 4.32
CA ASN A 383 16.89 1.30 3.20
C ASN A 383 15.65 2.09 3.58
N ILE A 384 15.22 2.97 2.68
CA ILE A 384 14.02 3.77 2.84
C ILE A 384 12.88 3.17 2.04
N LEU A 385 11.70 3.25 2.62
CA LEU A 385 10.43 2.98 1.98
C LEU A 385 9.47 4.16 2.24
N ASN A 386 8.96 4.79 1.17
CA ASN A 386 7.94 5.84 1.27
C ASN A 386 6.55 5.19 1.31
N CYS A 387 6.04 4.98 2.53
CA CYS A 387 4.73 4.34 2.74
C CYS A 387 3.78 5.18 3.58
N PRO A 388 3.01 6.11 2.98
CA PRO A 388 2.01 6.83 3.73
C PRO A 388 0.92 5.90 4.26
N VAL A 389 0.73 5.95 5.58
CA VAL A 389 -0.38 5.27 6.26
C VAL A 389 -1.67 5.99 5.88
N ILE A 390 -2.66 5.24 5.41
CA ILE A 390 -3.93 5.79 4.92
C ILE A 390 -5.12 5.50 5.83
N GLY A 391 -5.02 4.55 6.75
CA GLY A 391 -6.09 4.23 7.68
C GLY A 391 -5.82 3.03 8.58
N PHE A 392 -6.86 2.61 9.30
CA PHE A 392 -6.87 1.45 10.20
C PHE A 392 -8.18 0.66 10.03
N LEU A 393 -8.15 -0.65 10.29
CA LEU A 393 -9.31 -1.51 10.06
C LEU A 393 -10.28 -1.52 11.21
N ASP A 394 -9.82 -1.79 12.43
CA ASP A 394 -10.68 -1.84 13.63
C ASP A 394 -10.54 -0.58 14.47
N ASP A 395 -9.56 -0.57 15.38
CA ASP A 395 -9.24 0.56 16.25
C ASP A 395 -8.01 1.31 15.75
N ALA A 396 -8.03 2.63 15.95
CA ALA A 396 -6.85 3.45 15.71
C ALA A 396 -5.73 3.08 16.72
N PRO A 397 -4.48 2.92 16.27
CA PRO A 397 -3.31 2.94 17.15
C PRO A 397 -3.28 4.22 18.00
N ARG A 398 -3.27 4.12 19.33
CA ARG A 398 -3.27 5.32 20.21
C ARG A 398 -2.15 5.34 21.24
N ALA A 399 -1.57 4.20 21.56
CA ALA A 399 -0.51 4.07 22.54
C ALA A 399 0.38 2.87 22.23
N ASP A 400 1.58 2.87 22.82
CA ASP A 400 2.44 1.70 22.92
C ASP A 400 1.67 0.55 23.63
N GLN A 401 1.54 -0.61 23.00
CA GLN A 401 0.96 -1.79 23.67
C GLN A 401 1.93 -2.41 24.67
N VAL A 402 3.22 -2.32 24.36
CA VAL A 402 4.30 -2.82 25.18
C VAL A 402 5.28 -1.67 25.39
N PRO A 403 5.77 -1.40 26.61
CA PRO A 403 6.75 -0.35 26.81
C PRO A 403 7.98 -0.59 25.96
N LYS A 404 8.60 0.48 25.46
CA LYS A 404 9.88 0.38 24.76
C LYS A 404 10.90 -0.34 25.65
N PRO A 405 11.64 -1.35 25.14
CA PRO A 405 12.76 -1.89 25.90
C PRO A 405 13.81 -0.78 26.16
N PRO A 406 14.58 -0.85 27.25
CA PRO A 406 15.77 -0.02 27.43
C PRO A 406 16.61 -0.10 26.17
N SER A 407 17.10 1.05 25.69
CA SER A 407 17.76 1.19 24.39
C SER A 407 18.75 0.05 24.13
N GLN A 408 18.53 -0.71 23.04
CA GLN A 408 19.67 -1.23 22.31
C GLN A 408 20.38 -0.04 21.67
N PRO A 409 21.73 0.00 21.70
CA PRO A 409 22.53 1.11 21.20
C PRO A 409 22.22 1.45 19.73
#